data_AF-A0A419JC67-F1
#
_entry.id   AF-A0A419JC67-F1
#
_cell.length_a   1.000
_cell.length_b   1.000
_cell.length_c   1.000
_cell.angle_alpha   90.00
_cell.angle_beta   90.00
_cell.angle_gamma   90.00
#
_symmetry.space_group_name_H-M   'P 1'
#
loop_
_entity.id
_entity.type
_entity.pdbx_description
1 polymer ?
#
loop_
_entity_poly.entity_id
_entity_poly.type
_entity_poly.pdbx_seq_one_letter_code
_entity_poly.pdbx_strand_id
1 'polypeptide(L)' 'MSGETKTPDKFTAINELARRRGFFWQSYEIYGGVGGFVTYGLLGAKLKQNREQTQRTLRQQA' A
#
# COMPACT_ATOMS: atom_id res chain seq x y z
N MET A 1 -20.65 7.77 -29.01
CA MET A 1 -19.28 7.62 -28.47
C MET A 1 -19.26 6.34 -27.65
N SER A 2 -18.80 5.25 -28.25
CA SER A 2 -18.74 3.92 -27.63
C SER A 2 -17.81 3.95 -26.42
N GLY A 3 -18.40 3.93 -25.22
CA GLY A 3 -17.67 3.86 -23.95
C GLY A 3 -17.14 2.45 -23.75
N GLU A 4 -15.90 2.22 -24.14
CA GLU A 4 -15.18 1.00 -23.80
C GLU A 4 -14.71 1.10 -22.34
N THR A 5 -15.36 0.36 -21.43
CA THR A 5 -14.92 0.26 -20.04
C THR A 5 -13.68 -0.62 -19.99
N LYS A 6 -12.50 0.00 -20.13
CA LYS A 6 -11.22 -0.66 -19.98
C LYS A 6 -11.13 -1.23 -18.56
N THR A 7 -11.07 -2.57 -18.44
CA THR A 7 -10.80 -3.23 -17.16
C THR A 7 -9.57 -2.59 -16.52
N PRO A 8 -9.66 -2.06 -15.28
CA PRO A 8 -8.53 -1.43 -14.66
C PRO A 8 -7.41 -2.46 -14.50
N ASP A 9 -6.19 -2.04 -14.80
CA ASP A 9 -5.02 -2.87 -14.57
C ASP A 9 -4.97 -3.30 -13.10
N LYS A 10 -4.52 -4.53 -12.84
CA LYS A 10 -4.55 -5.12 -11.49
C LYS A 10 -3.77 -4.25 -10.50
N PHE A 11 -2.65 -3.68 -10.93
CA PHE A 11 -1.86 -2.79 -10.08
C PHE A 11 -2.60 -1.50 -9.75
N THR A 12 -3.27 -0.90 -10.74
CA THR A 12 -4.14 0.27 -10.52
C THR A 12 -5.24 -0.04 -9.52
N ALA A 13 -5.94 -1.16 -9.69
CA ALA A 13 -7.03 -1.58 -8.80
C ALA A 13 -6.54 -1.81 -7.36
N ILE A 14 -5.39 -2.47 -7.18
CA ILE A 14 -4.79 -2.71 -5.86
C ILE A 14 -4.34 -1.39 -5.22
N ASN A 15 -3.73 -0.49 -5.99
CA ASN A 15 -3.27 0.80 -5.48
C ASN A 15 -4.44 1.67 -5.02
N GLU A 16 -5.53 1.73 -5.79
CA GLU A 16 -6.75 2.41 -5.37
C GLU A 16 -7.36 1.79 -4.12
N LEU A 17 -7.43 0.46 -4.05
CA LEU A 17 -7.94 -0.23 -2.86
C LEU A 17 -7.08 0.08 -1.63
N ALA A 18 -5.76 0.01 -1.77
CA ALA A 18 -4.81 0.30 -0.70
C ALA A 18 -4.97 1.72 -0.17
N ARG A 19 -5.12 2.70 -1.06
CA ARG A 19 -5.35 4.10 -0.70
C ARG A 19 -6.68 4.31 0.01
N ARG A 20 -7.78 3.77 -0.54
CA ARG A 20 -9.14 3.89 0.02
C ARG A 20 -9.30 3.22 1.37
N ARG A 21 -8.56 2.14 1.61
CA ARG A 21 -8.57 1.39 2.88
C ARG A 21 -7.55 1.90 3.89
N GLY A 22 -6.73 2.89 3.54
CA GLY A 22 -5.73 3.47 4.45
C GLY A 22 -4.55 2.55 4.74
N PHE A 23 -4.07 1.82 3.73
CA PHE A 23 -2.82 1.06 3.83
C PHE A 23 -1.61 1.98 3.66
N PHE A 24 -1.55 2.75 2.58
CA PHE A 24 -0.46 3.70 2.35
C PHE A 24 -0.89 4.86 1.44
N TRP A 25 -0.18 5.98 1.55
CA TRP A 25 -0.29 7.17 0.71
C TRP A 25 1.09 7.68 0.30
N GLN A 26 1.16 8.54 -0.71
CA GLN A 26 2.40 9.23 -1.05
C GLN A 26 2.76 10.20 0.07
N SER A 27 4.00 10.17 0.56
CA SER A 27 4.41 11.11 1.60
C SER A 27 4.36 12.54 1.08
N TYR A 28 3.95 13.47 1.94
CA TYR A 28 3.78 14.88 1.61
C TYR A 28 2.72 15.15 0.51
N GLU A 29 1.69 14.31 0.38
CA GLU A 29 0.63 14.46 -0.62
C GLU A 29 0.01 15.87 -0.64
N ILE A 30 -0.19 16.49 0.53
CA ILE A 30 -0.72 17.87 0.64
C ILE A 30 0.22 18.96 0.09
N TYR A 31 1.48 18.63 -0.17
CA TYR A 31 2.51 19.53 -0.73
C TYR A 31 2.94 19.11 -2.14
N GLY A 32 2.14 18.31 -2.85
CA GLY A 32 2.47 17.78 -4.18
C GLY A 32 3.24 16.45 -4.16
N GLY A 33 3.59 15.98 -2.96
CA GLY A 33 4.19 14.68 -2.71
C GLY A 33 5.65 14.54 -3.17
N VAL A 34 6.37 13.62 -2.55
CA VAL A 34 7.77 13.32 -2.91
C VAL A 34 7.90 11.89 -3.41
N GLY A 35 8.47 11.72 -4.60
CA GLY A 35 8.74 10.41 -5.19
C GLY A 35 9.69 9.57 -4.32
N GLY A 36 9.39 8.29 -4.18
CA GLY A 36 10.21 7.35 -3.40
C GLY A 36 9.86 7.27 -1.91
N PHE A 37 8.96 8.13 -1.41
CA PHE A 37 8.51 8.09 -0.01
C PHE A 37 7.02 7.76 0.08
N VAL A 38 6.69 6.83 0.99
CA VAL A 38 5.32 6.41 1.29
C VAL A 38 5.07 6.49 2.79
N THR A 39 3.88 6.93 3.15
CA THR A 39 3.42 6.97 4.54
C THR A 39 2.44 5.83 4.74
N TYR A 40 2.70 4.96 5.73
CA TYR A 40 1.81 3.87 6.09
C TYR A 40 0.66 4.38 6.95
N GLY A 41 -0.57 4.01 6.59
CA GLY A 41 -1.75 4.22 7.43
C GLY A 41 -1.88 3.14 8.51
N LEU A 42 -2.96 3.18 9.30
CA LEU A 42 -3.17 2.26 10.42
C LEU A 42 -3.10 0.79 9.99
N LEU A 43 -3.81 0.41 8.91
CA LEU A 43 -3.82 -0.96 8.42
C LEU A 43 -2.47 -1.37 7.83
N GLY A 44 -1.79 -0.44 7.14
CA GLY A 44 -0.46 -0.69 6.56
C GLY A 44 0.61 -0.88 7.64
N ALA A 45 0.59 -0.08 8.70
CA ALA A 45 1.51 -0.20 9.83
C ALA A 45 1.35 -1.54 10.55
N LYS A 46 0.10 -1.95 10.82
CA LYS A 46 -0.19 -3.26 11.43
C LYS A 46 0.25 -4.41 10.53
N LEU A 47 0.01 -4.31 9.22
CA LEU A 47 0.46 -5.31 8.26
C LEU A 47 1.99 -5.44 8.25
N LYS A 48 2.72 -4.32 8.22
CA LYS A 48 4.18 -4.28 8.28
C LYS A 48 4.70 -4.95 9.55
N GLN A 49 4.15 -4.58 10.72
CA GLN A 49 4.54 -5.16 12.00
C GLN A 49 4.30 -6.68 12.04
N ASN A 50 3.16 -7.15 11.54
CA ASN A 50 2.86 -8.58 11.48
C ASN A 50 3.86 -9.34 10.61
N ARG A 51 4.23 -8.78 9.45
CA ARG A 51 5.23 -9.39 8.55
C ARG A 51 6.61 -9.45 9.21
N GLU A 52 7.05 -8.36 9.83
CA GLU A 52 8.30 -8.32 10.58
C GLU A 52 8.32 -9.32 11.74
N GLN A 53 7.21 -9.45 12.47
CA GLN A 53 7.08 -10.41 13.56
C GLN A 53 7.20 -11.85 13.05
N THR A 54 6.49 -12.21 11.98
CA THR A 54 6.63 -13.53 11.35
C THR A 54 8.07 -13.81 10.94
N GLN A 55 8.73 -12.82 10.31
CA GLN A 55 10.14 -12.96 9.91
C GLN A 55 11.06 -13.19 11.11
N ARG A 56 10.87 -12.46 12.22
CA ARG A 56 11.66 -12.64 13.45
C ARG A 56 11.45 -14.02 14.05
N THR A 57 10.19 -14.49 14.13
CA THR A 57 9.88 -15.84 14.63
C THR A 57 10.53 -16.93 13.78
N LEU A 58 10.43 -16.82 12.46
CA LEU A 58 11.04 -17.80 11.55
C LEU A 58 12.58 -17.84 11.69
N ARG A 59 13.22 -16.69 11.88
CA ARG A 59 14.68 -16.60 12.07
C ARG A 59 15.16 -17.16 13.40
N GLN A 60 14.32 -17.23 14.42
CA GLN A 60 14.68 -17.75 15.74
C GLN A 60 14.49 -19.27 15.85
N GLN A 61 13.78 -19.89 14.91
CA GLN A 61 13.49 -21.32 14.88
C GLN A 61 14.49 -22.13 14.03
N ALA A 62 15.42 -21.46 13.35
CA ALA A 62 16.50 -22.06 12.54
C ALA A 62 17.84 -21.91 13.27
#